data_AF-A0A0X8HST9-F1
#
_entry.id   AF-A0A0X8HST9-F1
#
_cell.length_a   1.000
_cell.length_b   1.000
_cell.length_c   1.000
_cell.angle_alpha   90.00
_cell.angle_beta   90.00
_cell.angle_gamma   90.00
#
_symmetry.space_group_name_H-M   'P 1'
#
loop_
_entity.id
_entity.type
_entity.pdbx_description
1 polymer ?
#
loop_
_entity_poly.entity_id
_entity_poly.type
_entity_poly.pdbx_seq_one_letter_code
_entity_poly.pdbx_strand_id
1 'polypeptide(L)'
;MSNIIIDLEKLDDYKEGTGHTNKFCTIRIFAQYQGIAPDTTNSVSPKLRFTTVPYFNNKESWNKYYQLHIDEGCYHSQLIEQSPPQEGDVLDLRCGVQYGNIEILHFKRITVKELNRLRDFLITDTGRKFAAFTGIRTEF
;
A
#
# COMPACT_ATOMS: atom_id res chain seq x y z
N MET A 1 10.60 7.43 -10.92
CA MET A 1 9.24 7.98 -10.64
C MET A 1 8.51 6.98 -9.75
N SER A 2 7.64 7.45 -8.86
CA SER A 2 7.00 6.60 -7.85
C SER A 2 5.69 6.00 -8.37
N ASN A 3 5.57 4.68 -8.37
CA ASN A 3 4.36 3.99 -8.81
C ASN A 3 3.30 4.00 -7.71
N ILE A 4 2.02 4.07 -8.11
CA ILE A 4 0.89 3.95 -7.21
C ILE A 4 0.26 2.56 -7.36
N ILE A 5 0.13 1.86 -6.25
CA ILE A 5 -0.47 0.51 -6.17
C ILE A 5 -1.78 0.62 -5.39
N ILE A 6 -2.87 0.28 -6.07
CA ILE A 6 -4.23 0.22 -5.49
C ILE A 6 -4.76 -1.21 -5.40
N ASP A 7 -4.06 -2.15 -6.04
CA ASP A 7 -4.41 -3.56 -6.15
C ASP A 7 -3.21 -4.36 -5.69
N LEU A 8 -3.31 -4.96 -4.51
CA LEU A 8 -2.18 -5.57 -3.83
C LEU A 8 -1.72 -6.87 -4.49
N GLU A 9 -2.54 -7.49 -5.36
CA GLU A 9 -2.11 -8.64 -6.17
C GLU A 9 -0.89 -8.33 -7.03
N LYS A 10 -0.76 -7.06 -7.45
CA LYS A 10 0.35 -6.59 -8.27
C LYS A 10 1.65 -6.37 -7.48
N LEU A 11 1.61 -6.53 -6.15
CA LEU A 11 2.82 -6.41 -5.34
C LEU A 11 3.82 -7.52 -5.67
N ASP A 12 3.35 -8.75 -5.89
CA ASP A 12 4.24 -9.88 -6.17
C ASP A 12 4.98 -9.65 -7.52
N ASP A 13 4.25 -9.27 -8.58
CA ASP A 13 4.82 -8.85 -9.86
C ASP A 13 5.82 -7.69 -9.70
N TYR A 14 5.51 -6.72 -8.83
CA TYR A 14 6.38 -5.57 -8.59
C TYR A 14 7.68 -5.96 -7.86
N LYS A 15 7.61 -6.89 -6.91
CA LYS A 15 8.78 -7.41 -6.20
C LYS A 15 9.69 -8.18 -7.14
N GLU A 16 9.14 -9.03 -8.01
CA GLU A 16 9.93 -9.76 -9.01
C GLU A 16 10.66 -8.81 -9.96
N GLY A 17 9.96 -7.79 -10.47
CA GLY A 17 10.57 -6.78 -11.37
C GLY A 17 11.66 -5.92 -10.72
N THR A 18 11.68 -5.81 -9.39
CA THR A 18 12.65 -4.99 -8.64
C THR A 18 13.72 -5.80 -7.90
N GLY A 19 13.55 -7.13 -7.80
CA GLY A 19 14.41 -8.04 -7.06
C GLY A 19 15.88 -8.07 -7.52
N HIS A 20 16.13 -7.78 -8.79
CA HIS A 20 17.48 -7.78 -9.38
C HIS A 20 18.13 -6.40 -9.46
N THR A 21 17.45 -5.36 -8.98
CA THR A 21 17.94 -3.98 -9.08
C THR A 21 18.43 -3.48 -7.72
N ASN A 22 19.67 -3.00 -7.66
CA ASN A 22 20.19 -2.27 -6.49
C ASN A 22 19.71 -0.79 -6.47
N LYS A 23 18.60 -0.49 -7.16
CA LYS A 23 18.07 0.87 -7.18
C LYS A 23 16.99 0.98 -6.12
N PHE A 24 17.20 1.89 -5.18
CA PHE A 24 16.12 2.31 -4.29
C PHE A 24 15.03 2.99 -5.13
N CYS A 25 13.80 2.50 -5.00
CA CYS A 25 12.64 3.14 -5.59
C CYS A 25 11.56 3.32 -4.54
N THR A 26 10.68 4.29 -4.77
CA THR A 26 9.56 4.57 -3.88
C THR A 26 8.27 4.20 -4.55
N ILE A 27 7.36 3.60 -3.80
CA ILE A 27 5.99 3.37 -4.24
C ILE A 27 5.01 3.97 -3.24
N ARG A 28 3.81 4.24 -3.72
CA ARG A 28 2.68 4.66 -2.90
C ARG A 28 1.63 3.56 -2.95
N ILE A 29 1.13 3.12 -1.81
CA ILE A 29 0.14 2.05 -1.74
C ILE A 29 -1.11 2.57 -1.05
N PHE A 30 -2.27 2.31 -1.63
CA PHE A 30 -3.56 2.49 -0.96
C PHE A 30 -4.07 1.11 -0.54
N ALA A 31 -4.20 0.90 0.77
CA ALA A 31 -4.56 -0.40 1.32
C ALA A 31 -5.44 -0.26 2.55
N GLN A 32 -6.26 -1.27 2.82
CA GLN A 32 -7.07 -1.33 4.03
C GLN A 32 -6.28 -2.06 5.12
N TYR A 33 -6.17 -1.44 6.30
CA TYR A 33 -5.44 -1.97 7.45
C TYR A 33 -6.21 -3.11 8.13
N GLN A 34 -5.49 -4.17 8.52
CA GLN A 34 -6.03 -5.40 9.09
C GLN A 34 -5.34 -5.80 10.40
N GLY A 35 -4.61 -4.88 11.02
CA GLY A 35 -3.86 -5.14 12.25
C GLY A 35 -2.38 -5.43 12.04
N ILE A 36 -1.71 -5.78 13.13
CA ILE A 36 -0.32 -6.23 13.14
C ILE A 36 -0.30 -7.71 12.74
N ALA A 37 0.59 -8.09 11.83
CA ALA A 37 0.70 -9.48 11.41
C ALA A 37 1.25 -10.33 12.58
N PRO A 38 0.74 -11.56 12.77
CA PRO A 38 1.26 -12.49 13.75
C PRO A 38 2.71 -12.82 13.40
N ASP A 39 3.53 -12.95 14.43
CA ASP A 39 4.95 -13.14 14.27
C ASP A 39 5.22 -14.59 13.84
N THR A 40 5.41 -14.81 12.54
CA THR A 40 5.64 -16.15 11.97
C THR A 40 7.11 -16.41 11.65
N THR A 41 7.99 -15.44 11.88
CA THR A 41 9.42 -15.48 11.54
C THR A 41 10.20 -14.71 12.59
N ASN A 42 11.45 -15.09 12.91
CA ASN A 42 12.39 -14.31 13.74
C ASN A 42 12.84 -13.01 13.04
N SER A 43 11.90 -12.24 12.51
CA SER A 43 12.16 -10.98 11.84
C SER A 43 12.25 -9.87 12.87
N VAL A 44 13.27 -9.02 12.74
CA VAL A 44 13.51 -7.92 13.69
C VAL A 44 12.52 -6.76 13.47
N SER A 45 11.94 -6.63 12.26
CA SER A 45 11.01 -5.55 11.92
C SER A 45 9.56 -6.04 11.97
N PRO A 46 8.66 -5.33 12.67
CA PRO A 46 7.24 -5.67 12.72
C PRO A 46 6.63 -5.61 11.33
N LYS A 47 5.59 -6.43 11.11
CA LYS A 47 4.83 -6.45 9.86
C LYS A 47 3.40 -6.00 10.12
N LEU A 48 2.88 -5.18 9.23
CA LEU A 48 1.46 -4.79 9.21
C LEU A 48 0.72 -5.60 8.15
N ARG A 49 -0.53 -5.94 8.45
CA ARG A 49 -1.41 -6.72 7.59
C ARG A 49 -2.37 -5.81 6.85
N PHE A 50 -2.59 -6.10 5.57
CA PHE A 50 -3.41 -5.31 4.67
C PHE A 50 -4.26 -6.15 3.73
N THR A 51 -5.34 -5.56 3.24
CA THR A 51 -6.12 -6.03 2.08
C THR A 51 -6.20 -4.92 1.03
N THR A 52 -6.53 -5.31 -0.21
CA THR A 52 -6.90 -4.35 -1.26
C THR A 52 -8.12 -3.55 -0.81
N VAL A 53 -8.12 -2.23 -1.06
CA VAL A 53 -9.27 -1.38 -0.72
C VAL A 53 -10.51 -1.86 -1.49
N PRO A 54 -11.66 -2.08 -0.82
CA PRO A 54 -12.88 -2.47 -1.51
C PRO A 54 -13.21 -1.53 -2.68
N TYR A 55 -13.76 -2.08 -3.77
CA TYR A 55 -14.13 -1.33 -4.98
C TYR A 55 -12.98 -0.69 -5.78
N PHE A 56 -11.71 -1.03 -5.50
CA PHE A 56 -10.56 -0.67 -6.37
C PHE A 56 -10.15 -1.78 -7.34
N ASN A 57 -10.67 -3.00 -7.16
CA ASN A 57 -10.48 -4.14 -8.05
C ASN A 57 -11.85 -4.82 -8.26
N ASN A 58 -12.10 -5.35 -9.45
CA ASN A 58 -13.33 -6.08 -9.80
C ASN A 58 -13.32 -7.53 -9.30
N LYS A 59 -12.23 -7.97 -8.66
CA LYS A 59 -12.03 -9.35 -8.19
C LYS A 59 -12.29 -9.50 -6.68
N GLU A 60 -12.58 -10.74 -6.27
CA GLU A 60 -12.67 -11.18 -4.85
C GLU A 60 -11.34 -11.08 -4.06
N SER A 61 -10.34 -10.39 -4.61
CA SER A 61 -8.98 -10.22 -4.06
C SER A 61 -8.90 -9.38 -2.77
N TRP A 62 -9.98 -8.68 -2.41
CA TRP A 62 -10.17 -8.00 -1.12
C TRP A 62 -10.05 -8.92 0.10
N ASN A 63 -10.17 -10.25 -0.08
CA ASN A 63 -10.02 -11.22 1.01
C ASN A 63 -8.59 -11.75 1.19
N LYS A 64 -7.64 -11.43 0.30
CA LYS A 64 -6.24 -11.87 0.44
C LYS A 64 -5.48 -10.90 1.33
N TYR A 65 -4.83 -11.44 2.36
CA TYR A 65 -3.96 -10.67 3.25
C TYR A 65 -2.55 -10.51 2.67
N TYR A 66 -2.04 -9.29 2.78
CA TYR A 66 -0.68 -8.92 2.43
C TYR A 66 0.03 -8.42 3.67
N GLN A 67 1.32 -8.75 3.80
CA GLN A 67 2.15 -8.33 4.92
C GLN A 67 3.27 -7.44 4.39
N LEU A 68 3.42 -6.27 5.00
CA LEU A 68 4.47 -5.32 4.67
C LEU A 68 5.27 -4.99 5.92
N HIS A 69 6.60 -4.92 5.78
CA HIS A 69 7.47 -4.43 6.84
C HIS A 69 7.20 -2.95 7.08
N ILE A 70 7.38 -2.51 8.32
CA ILE A 70 7.34 -1.10 8.68
C ILE A 70 8.68 -0.71 9.32
N ASP A 71 9.18 0.45 8.90
CA ASP A 71 10.34 1.09 9.52
C ASP A 71 10.07 1.33 11.01
N GLU A 72 11.10 1.16 11.86
CA GLU A 72 10.96 1.29 13.31
C GLU A 72 10.52 2.69 13.75
N GLY A 73 11.05 3.74 13.10
CA GLY A 73 10.65 5.12 13.38
C GLY A 73 9.21 5.41 12.96
N CYS A 74 8.80 4.87 11.81
CA CYS A 74 7.40 4.94 11.38
C CYS A 74 6.47 4.16 12.33
N TYR A 75 6.88 2.98 12.80
CA TYR A 75 6.12 2.20 13.77
C TYR A 75 5.93 2.99 15.07
N HIS A 76 7.02 3.51 15.64
CA HIS A 76 6.97 4.24 16.90
C HIS A 76 6.06 5.47 16.80
N SER A 77 6.28 6.31 15.79
CA SER A 77 5.53 7.56 15.62
C SER A 77 4.05 7.35 15.32
N GLN A 78 3.67 6.31 14.58
CA GLN A 78 2.29 6.12 14.13
C GLN A 78 1.47 5.13 14.97
N LEU A 79 2.12 4.21 15.68
CA LEU A 79 1.43 3.15 16.45
C LEU A 79 1.62 3.27 17.96
N ILE A 80 2.66 3.97 18.43
CA ILE A 80 2.95 4.15 19.86
C ILE A 80 2.62 5.58 20.30
N GLU A 81 3.15 6.59 19.62
CA GLU A 81 2.98 8.01 20.01
C GLU A 81 1.60 8.57 19.63
N GLN A 82 0.98 7.99 18.59
CA GLN A 82 -0.31 8.42 18.08
C GLN A 82 -1.37 7.35 18.30
N SER A 83 -2.64 7.73 18.11
CA SER A 83 -3.69 6.73 18.00
C SER A 83 -3.34 5.78 16.83
N PRO A 84 -3.28 4.46 17.05
CA PRO A 84 -3.02 3.50 15.99
C PRO A 84 -4.25 3.38 15.06
N PRO A 85 -4.05 3.08 13.76
CA PRO A 85 -5.14 2.80 12.85
C PRO A 85 -5.96 1.60 13.35
N GLN A 86 -7.26 1.65 13.08
CA GLN A 86 -8.18 0.57 13.42
C GLN A 86 -8.36 -0.35 12.21
N GLU A 87 -8.70 -1.61 12.47
CA GLU A 87 -9.07 -2.54 11.41
C GLU A 87 -10.15 -1.93 10.51
N GLY A 88 -9.94 -1.98 9.20
CA GLY A 88 -10.81 -1.35 8.21
C GLY A 88 -10.41 0.05 7.78
N ASP A 89 -9.52 0.74 8.52
CA ASP A 89 -8.98 2.06 8.11
C ASP A 89 -8.24 1.95 6.78
N VAL A 90 -8.49 2.87 5.86
CA VAL A 90 -7.74 2.97 4.60
C VAL A 90 -6.53 3.85 4.80
N LEU A 91 -5.35 3.32 4.47
CA LEU A 91 -4.08 4.01 4.62
C LEU A 91 -3.46 4.35 3.27
N ASP A 92 -2.84 5.53 3.19
CA ASP A 92 -1.92 5.96 2.13
C ASP A 92 -0.49 5.70 2.63
N LEU A 93 0.09 4.61 2.15
CA LEU A 93 1.42 4.15 2.52
C LEU A 93 2.46 4.72 1.55
N ARG A 94 3.56 5.24 2.09
CA ARG A 94 4.78 5.56 1.35
C ARG A 94 5.81 4.50 1.67
N CYS A 95 6.18 3.73 0.65
CA CYS A 95 7.07 2.60 0.83
C CYS A 95 8.36 2.80 0.04
N GLY A 96 9.47 2.39 0.66
CA GLY A 96 10.73 2.14 -0.02
C GLY A 96 10.74 0.72 -0.56
N VAL A 97 11.36 0.53 -1.73
CA VAL A 97 11.55 -0.78 -2.34
C VAL A 97 13.02 -0.95 -2.74
N GLN A 98 13.62 -2.03 -2.23
CA GLN A 98 14.99 -2.40 -2.52
C GLN A 98 15.13 -3.93 -2.51
N TYR A 99 15.72 -4.51 -3.56
CA TYR A 99 15.86 -5.97 -3.71
C TYR A 99 14.54 -6.74 -3.53
N GLY A 100 13.42 -6.19 -4.02
CA GLY A 100 12.09 -6.79 -3.86
C GLY A 100 11.52 -6.74 -2.44
N ASN A 101 12.23 -6.17 -1.47
CA ASN A 101 11.68 -5.89 -0.15
C ASN A 101 10.94 -4.56 -0.16
N ILE A 102 9.74 -4.56 0.42
CA ILE A 102 8.88 -3.37 0.52
C ILE A 102 8.76 -3.02 2.00
N GLU A 103 9.17 -1.81 2.35
CA GLU A 103 9.13 -1.29 3.71
C GLU A 103 8.34 0.01 3.76
N ILE A 104 7.42 0.11 4.71
CA ILE A 104 6.62 1.31 4.97
C ILE A 104 7.49 2.31 5.71
N LEU A 105 7.72 3.47 5.08
CA LEU A 105 8.52 4.57 5.64
C LEU A 105 7.62 5.65 6.26
N HIS A 106 6.38 5.74 5.81
CA HIS A 106 5.38 6.68 6.32
C HIS A 106 3.98 6.18 5.93
N PHE A 107 2.97 6.42 6.76
CA PHE A 107 1.58 6.28 6.34
C PHE A 107 0.70 7.38 6.90
N LYS A 108 -0.44 7.60 6.25
CA LYS A 108 -1.52 8.42 6.79
C LYS A 108 -2.86 7.73 6.63
N ARG A 109 -3.77 7.96 7.57
CA ARG A 109 -5.17 7.55 7.42
C ARG A 109 -5.85 8.42 6.38
N ILE A 110 -6.69 7.80 5.56
CA ILE A 110 -7.46 8.48 4.53
C ILE A 110 -8.93 8.44 4.93
N THR A 111 -9.56 9.60 4.88
CA THR A 111 -11.01 9.68 5.09
C THR A 111 -11.76 9.09 3.90
N VAL A 112 -12.98 8.59 4.14
CA VAL A 112 -13.89 8.14 3.06
C VAL A 112 -14.09 9.24 2.01
N LYS A 113 -14.11 10.51 2.42
CA LYS A 113 -14.22 11.67 1.52
C LYS A 113 -13.02 11.79 0.58
N GLU A 114 -11.80 11.65 1.08
CA GLU A 114 -10.59 11.64 0.26
C GLU A 114 -10.54 10.43 -0.67
N LEU A 115 -11.00 9.26 -0.19
CA LEU A 115 -11.07 8.05 -1.00
C LEU A 115 -12.05 8.22 -2.17
N ASN A 116 -13.24 8.77 -1.91
CA ASN A 116 -14.23 9.03 -2.96
C ASN A 116 -13.71 10.07 -3.95
N ARG A 117 -13.04 11.13 -3.49
CA ARG A 117 -12.37 12.09 -4.39
C ARG A 117 -11.33 11.43 -5.29
N LEU A 118 -10.57 10.46 -4.78
CA LEU A 118 -9.61 9.71 -5.59
C LEU A 118 -10.33 8.86 -6.65
N ARG A 119 -11.42 8.17 -6.28
CA ARG A 119 -12.25 7.41 -7.22
C ARG A 119 -12.86 8.29 -8.30
N ASP A 120 -13.48 9.40 -7.91
CA ASP A 120 -14.09 10.38 -8.81
C ASP A 120 -13.05 10.99 -9.74
N PHE A 121 -11.84 11.24 -9.25
CA PHE A 121 -10.74 11.69 -10.08
C PHE A 121 -10.34 10.64 -11.12
N LEU A 122 -10.16 9.37 -10.71
CA LEU A 122 -9.67 8.29 -11.57
C LEU A 122 -10.60 7.97 -12.76
N ILE A 123 -11.91 8.27 -12.66
CA ILE A 123 -12.87 8.08 -13.76
C ILE A 123 -12.85 9.21 -14.81
N THR A 124 -12.16 10.33 -14.55
CA THR A 124 -12.00 11.42 -15.54
C THR A 124 -10.94 11.07 -16.58
N ASP A 125 -10.92 11.75 -17.73
CA ASP A 125 -9.84 11.58 -18.73
C ASP A 125 -8.47 11.92 -18.16
N THR A 126 -8.38 12.99 -17.37
CA THR A 126 -7.15 13.38 -16.66
C THR A 126 -6.74 12.32 -15.66
N GLY A 127 -7.70 11.76 -14.93
CA GLY A 127 -7.48 10.66 -13.99
C GLY A 127 -7.00 9.39 -14.66
N ARG A 128 -7.57 8.99 -15.79
CA ARG A 128 -7.11 7.84 -16.59
C ARG A 128 -5.69 8.02 -17.09
N LYS A 129 -5.34 9.23 -17.58
CA LYS A 129 -3.96 9.56 -17.99
C LYS A 129 -3.00 9.52 -16.80
N PHE A 130 -3.40 10.08 -15.67
CA PHE A 130 -2.63 10.02 -14.42
C PHE A 130 -2.45 8.57 -13.95
N ALA A 131 -3.50 7.76 -14.02
CA ALA A 131 -3.48 6.36 -13.64
C ALA A 131 -2.46 5.59 -14.49
N ALA A 132 -2.54 5.72 -15.82
CA ALA A 132 -1.58 5.11 -16.74
C ALA A 132 -0.15 5.58 -16.46
N PHE A 133 0.04 6.88 -16.19
CA PHE A 133 1.35 7.47 -15.88
C PHE A 133 1.94 6.96 -14.55
N THR A 134 1.10 6.70 -13.55
CA THR A 134 1.52 6.26 -12.21
C THR A 134 1.48 4.75 -12.01
N GLY A 135 1.13 3.98 -13.05
CA GLY A 135 1.07 2.52 -13.00
C GLY A 135 -0.25 1.95 -12.43
N ILE A 136 -1.24 2.80 -12.16
CA ILE A 136 -2.58 2.36 -11.77
C ILE A 136 -3.27 1.78 -13.02
N ARG A 137 -3.45 0.46 -13.04
CA ARG A 137 -4.32 -0.21 -14.02
C ARG A 137 -5.69 -0.43 -13.38
N THR A 138 -6.63 0.44 -13.69
CA THR A 138 -8.04 0.31 -13.33
C THR A 138 -8.79 -0.25 -14.53
N GLU A 139 -9.43 -1.40 -14.35
CA GLU A 139 -10.43 -1.92 -15.30
C GLU A 139 -11.77 -1.32 -14.88
N PHE A 140 -12.04 -0.07 -15.27
CA PHE A 140 -13.36 0.54 -15.13
C PHE A 140 -14.25 0.15 -16.31
#